data_AF-A0A2W1ASG1-F1
#
_entry.id   AF-A0A2W1ASG1-F1
#
_cell.length_a   1.000
_cell.length_b   1.000
_cell.length_c   1.000
_cell.angle_alpha   90.00
_cell.angle_beta   90.00
_cell.angle_gamma   90.00
#
_symmetry.space_group_name_H-M   'P 1'
#
loop_
_entity.id
_entity.type
_entity.pdbx_description
1 polymer ?
#
loop_
_entity_poly.entity_id
_entity_poly.type
_entity_poly.pdbx_seq_one_letter_code
_entity_poly.pdbx_strand_id
1 'polypeptide(L)'
;MKSGESWADRKFVLVATNQMPSAVTTRFGFSVSKRIGNAVIRNQMKRRLRSIVYGFDFNEGWDAVLIARKGSIDCTYKEIESSVSRLLIKSGMAADRSESKTR
;
A
#
# COMPACT_ATOMS: atom_id res chain seq x y z
N MET A 1 -15.21 10.08 -11.29
CA MET A 1 -14.02 9.39 -10.76
C MET A 1 -13.80 8.18 -11.65
N LYS A 2 -12.67 8.09 -12.37
CA LYS A 2 -12.36 6.89 -13.17
C LYS A 2 -12.30 5.69 -12.22
N SER A 3 -13.00 4.61 -12.59
CA SER A 3 -13.21 3.40 -11.80
C SER A 3 -11.89 2.67 -11.54
N GLY A 4 -11.27 2.95 -10.40
CA GLY A 4 -10.20 2.13 -9.84
C GLY A 4 -10.79 1.02 -8.97
N GLU A 5 -10.18 -0.16 -9.05
CA GLU A 5 -10.50 -1.28 -8.17
C GLU A 5 -9.97 -0.98 -6.76
N SER A 6 -10.63 -1.55 -5.74
CA SER A 6 -10.24 -1.32 -4.35
C SER A 6 -10.14 -2.61 -3.56
N TRP A 7 -9.08 -2.71 -2.77
CA TRP A 7 -8.84 -3.78 -1.81
C TRP A 7 -8.69 -3.16 -0.44
N ALA A 8 -9.43 -3.66 0.53
CA ALA A 8 -9.43 -3.08 1.86
C ALA A 8 -9.34 -4.15 2.94
N ASP A 9 -8.72 -3.77 4.05
CA ASP A 9 -8.90 -4.42 5.33
C ASP A 9 -9.29 -3.39 6.40
N ARG A 10 -9.23 -3.78 7.68
CA ARG A 10 -9.59 -2.87 8.79
C ARG A 10 -8.63 -1.69 8.93
N LYS A 11 -7.36 -1.86 8.52
CA LYS A 11 -6.24 -0.96 8.78
C LYS A 11 -5.91 -0.10 7.55
N PHE A 12 -6.04 -0.65 6.33
CA PHE A 12 -5.63 0.00 5.09
C PHE A 12 -6.62 -0.22 3.94
N VAL A 13 -6.57 0.68 2.97
CA VAL A 13 -7.24 0.55 1.67
C VAL A 13 -6.21 0.79 0.59
N LEU A 14 -6.18 -0.08 -0.39
CA LEU A 14 -5.50 0.10 -1.67
C LEU A 14 -6.58 0.41 -2.71
N VAL A 15 -6.45 1.54 -3.40
CA VAL A 15 -7.21 1.83 -4.60
C VAL A 15 -6.23 1.86 -5.75
N ALA A 16 -6.48 1.12 -6.83
CA ALA A 16 -5.59 1.13 -7.96
C ALA A 16 -6.32 1.06 -9.30
N THR A 17 -5.69 1.66 -10.32
CA THR A 17 -6.16 1.60 -11.70
C THR A 17 -4.99 1.24 -12.60
N ASN A 18 -5.19 0.27 -13.48
CA ASN A 18 -4.25 -0.01 -14.55
C ASN A 18 -4.40 1.08 -15.63
N GLN A 19 -3.31 1.78 -15.92
CA GLN A 19 -3.22 2.86 -16.91
C GLN A 19 -2.40 2.44 -18.15
N MET A 20 -2.04 1.17 -18.28
CA MET A 20 -1.29 0.69 -19.44
C MET A 20 -2.16 0.80 -20.72
N PRO A 21 -1.59 1.22 -21.88
CA PRO A 21 -0.17 1.48 -22.15
C PRO A 21 0.29 2.92 -21.86
N SER A 22 -0.57 3.80 -21.34
CA SER A 22 -0.25 5.22 -21.15
C SER A 22 0.76 5.50 -20.02
N ALA A 23 0.95 4.57 -19.08
CA ALA A 23 1.92 4.70 -18.00
C ALA A 23 3.02 3.65 -18.10
N VAL A 24 4.27 4.12 -18.10
CA VAL A 24 5.49 3.27 -18.16
C VAL A 24 5.94 2.85 -16.75
N THR A 25 5.59 3.63 -15.72
CA THR A 25 6.00 3.36 -14.35
C THR A 25 4.81 3.31 -13.41
N THR A 26 4.93 2.46 -12.39
CA THR A 26 3.92 2.37 -11.34
C THR A 26 4.09 3.49 -10.33
N ARG A 27 2.99 4.18 -10.02
CA ARG A 27 2.95 5.36 -9.14
C ARG A 27 2.18 5.05 -7.87
N PHE A 28 2.73 5.45 -6.73
CA PHE A 28 2.11 5.29 -5.42
C PHE A 28 1.82 6.64 -4.75
N GLY A 29 0.54 6.88 -4.45
CA GLY A 29 0.07 7.91 -3.53
C GLY A 29 -0.13 7.35 -2.12
N PHE A 30 0.18 8.15 -1.09
CA PHE A 30 -0.07 7.78 0.31
C PHE A 30 -0.99 8.80 0.96
N SER A 31 -2.17 8.34 1.39
CA SER A 31 -3.16 9.14 2.10
C SER A 31 -3.26 8.69 3.55
N VAL A 32 -3.07 9.63 4.49
CA VAL A 32 -3.16 9.36 5.92
C VAL A 32 -4.10 10.39 6.55
N SER A 33 -5.24 9.90 7.05
CA SER A 33 -6.27 10.75 7.65
C SER A 33 -5.73 11.58 8.83
N LYS A 34 -6.24 12.80 8.99
CA LYS A 34 -5.98 13.63 10.18
C LYS A 34 -6.40 12.92 11.49
N ARG A 35 -7.35 11.98 11.42
CA ARG A 35 -7.85 11.19 12.56
C ARG A 35 -6.83 10.18 13.12
N ILE A 36 -5.72 9.92 12.41
CA ILE A 36 -4.67 8.98 12.83
C ILE A 36 -3.76 9.61 13.89
N GLY A 37 -3.62 10.94 13.92
CA GLY A 37 -2.82 11.62 14.93
C GLY A 37 -2.15 12.88 14.42
N ASN A 38 -1.17 13.35 15.20
CA ASN A 38 -0.39 14.54 14.89
C ASN A 38 0.45 14.38 13.61
N ALA A 39 1.12 15.45 13.19
CA ALA A 39 1.95 15.44 11.98
C ALA A 39 3.08 14.39 12.05
N VAL A 40 3.65 14.15 13.23
CA VAL A 40 4.75 13.19 13.44
C VAL A 40 4.28 11.76 13.19
N ILE A 41 3.17 11.34 13.80
CA ILE A 41 2.59 10.00 13.62
C ILE A 41 2.21 9.78 12.15
N ARG A 42 1.57 10.78 11.51
CA ARG A 42 1.21 10.68 10.08
C ARG A 42 2.42 10.58 9.17
N ASN A 43 3.49 11.32 9.46
CA ASN A 43 4.73 11.26 8.68
C ASN A 43 5.49 9.94 8.90
N GLN A 44 5.48 9.41 10.13
CA GLN A 44 6.01 8.09 10.42
C GLN A 44 5.25 7.01 9.64
N MET A 45 3.92 7.05 9.61
CA MET A 45 3.10 6.12 8.82
C MET A 45 3.43 6.20 7.32
N LYS A 46 3.48 7.41 6.73
CA LYS A 46 3.89 7.59 5.33
C LYS A 46 5.29 7.06 5.05
N ARG A 47 6.24 7.25 5.97
CA ARG A 47 7.60 6.69 5.84
C ARG A 47 7.60 5.17 5.85
N ARG A 48 6.86 4.54 6.77
CA ARG A 48 6.72 3.08 6.85
C ARG A 48 6.09 2.51 5.57
N LEU A 49 4.99 3.10 5.12
CA LEU A 49 4.32 2.69 3.88
C LEU A 49 5.23 2.80 2.65
N ARG A 50 5.98 3.90 2.52
CA ARG A 50 6.99 4.05 1.46
C ARG A 50 8.07 2.98 1.51
N SER A 51 8.60 2.71 2.70
CA SER A 51 9.63 1.69 2.90
C SER A 51 9.15 0.30 2.48
N ILE A 52 7.91 -0.04 2.85
CA ILE A 52 7.29 -1.32 2.49
C ILE A 52 7.14 -1.43 0.98
N VAL A 53 6.50 -0.45 0.34
CA VAL A 53 6.29 -0.42 -1.12
C VAL A 53 7.61 -0.51 -1.88
N TYR A 54 8.66 0.19 -1.42
CA TYR A 54 9.97 0.15 -2.06
C TYR A 54 10.65 -1.24 -2.01
N GLY A 55 10.18 -2.14 -1.14
CA GLY A 55 10.65 -3.53 -1.06
C GLY A 55 9.99 -4.49 -2.06
N PHE A 56 9.01 -4.04 -2.86
CA PHE A 56 8.29 -4.87 -3.82
C PHE A 56 8.69 -4.55 -5.26
N ASP A 57 8.68 -5.59 -6.08
CA ASP A 57 8.72 -5.45 -7.53
C ASP A 57 7.28 -5.36 -8.04
N PHE A 58 6.98 -4.33 -8.81
CA PHE A 58 5.65 -4.09 -9.36
C PHE A 58 5.62 -4.30 -10.86
N ASN A 59 4.49 -4.79 -11.35
CA ASN A 59 4.16 -4.72 -12.76
C ASN A 59 4.04 -3.25 -13.19
N GLU A 60 4.37 -2.93 -14.44
CA GLU A 60 4.29 -1.56 -14.97
C GLU A 60 2.85 -1.08 -15.14
N GLY A 61 2.67 0.24 -15.17
CA GLY A 61 1.42 0.85 -15.59
C GLY A 61 0.34 1.00 -14.52
N TRP A 62 0.64 0.88 -13.23
CA TRP A 62 -0.36 1.04 -12.17
C TRP A 62 -0.34 2.44 -11.54
N ASP A 63 -1.53 3.00 -11.33
CA ASP A 63 -1.75 4.14 -10.44
C ASP A 63 -2.42 3.65 -9.17
N ALA A 64 -1.67 3.65 -8.05
CA ALA A 64 -2.13 3.14 -6.77
C ALA A 64 -2.15 4.22 -5.69
N VAL A 65 -3.14 4.18 -4.81
CA VAL A 65 -3.23 5.00 -3.60
C VAL A 65 -3.44 4.10 -2.39
N LEU A 66 -2.50 4.15 -1.45
CA LEU A 66 -2.60 3.50 -0.14
C LEU A 66 -3.16 4.48 0.89
N ILE A 67 -4.28 4.12 1.50
CA ILE A 67 -5.01 4.92 2.48
C ILE A 67 -4.92 4.24 3.85
N ALA A 68 -4.30 4.92 4.82
CA ALA A 68 -4.28 4.46 6.21
C ALA A 68 -5.59 4.84 6.92
N ARG A 69 -6.18 3.88 7.64
CA ARG A 69 -7.39 4.05 8.47
C ARG A 69 -7.03 4.21 9.95
N LYS A 70 -7.99 4.63 10.79
CA LYS A 70 -7.76 4.80 12.25
C LYS A 70 -7.21 3.53 12.92
N GLY A 71 -7.58 2.35 12.45
CA GLY A 71 -7.09 1.07 12.99
C GLY A 71 -5.59 0.81 12.80
N SER A 72 -4.87 1.66 12.03
CA SER A 72 -3.44 1.49 11.79
C SER A 72 -2.53 2.16 12.83
N ILE A 73 -3.09 2.93 13.78
CA ILE A 73 -2.30 3.77 14.71
C ILE A 73 -1.36 2.91 15.57
N ASP A 74 -1.91 1.86 16.17
CA ASP A 74 -1.19 1.01 17.13
C ASP A 74 -0.47 -0.16 16.46
N CYS A 75 -0.41 -0.18 15.13
CA CYS A 75 0.23 -1.27 14.40
C CYS A 75 1.75 -1.13 14.43
N THR A 76 2.41 -2.23 14.73
CA THR A 76 3.85 -2.41 14.55
C THR A 76 4.21 -2.35 13.07
N TYR A 77 5.49 -2.12 12.76
CA TYR A 77 5.96 -2.13 11.36
C TYR A 77 5.60 -3.44 10.64
N LYS A 78 5.81 -4.58 11.31
CA LYS A 78 5.55 -5.92 10.76
C LYS A 78 4.06 -6.16 10.47
N GLU A 79 3.17 -5.63 11.29
CA GLU A 79 1.73 -5.70 11.02
C GLU A 79 1.31 -4.83 9.84
N ILE A 80 1.90 -3.64 9.71
CA ILE A 80 1.67 -2.75 8.57
C ILE A 80 2.17 -3.43 7.29
N GLU A 81 3.38 -3.97 7.32
CA GLU A 81 3.98 -4.73 6.22
C GLU A 81 3.09 -5.89 5.83
N SER A 82 2.75 -6.80 6.75
CA SER A 82 1.90 -7.96 6.46
C SER A 82 0.54 -7.58 5.85
N SER A 83 -0.08 -6.50 6.35
CA SER A 83 -1.36 -6.02 5.82
C SER A 83 -1.20 -5.46 4.41
N VAL A 84 -0.24 -4.56 4.19
CA VAL A 84 0.00 -3.92 2.89
C VAL A 84 0.43 -4.94 1.84
N SER A 85 1.35 -5.85 2.16
CA SER A 85 1.79 -6.93 1.27
C SER A 85 0.62 -7.76 0.77
N ARG A 86 -0.29 -8.14 1.68
CA ARG A 86 -1.49 -8.90 1.33
C ARG A 86 -2.40 -8.14 0.36
N LEU A 87 -2.56 -6.84 0.54
CA LEU A 87 -3.36 -6.00 -0.37
C LEU A 87 -2.69 -5.90 -1.75
N LEU A 88 -1.38 -5.68 -1.79
CA LEU A 88 -0.61 -5.58 -3.04
C LEU A 88 -0.67 -6.90 -3.84
N ILE A 89 -0.42 -8.04 -3.19
CA ILE A 89 -0.50 -9.36 -3.83
C ILE A 89 -1.92 -9.64 -4.32
N LYS A 90 -2.94 -9.38 -3.48
CA LYS A 90 -4.34 -9.61 -3.84
C LYS A 90 -4.82 -8.76 -5.03
N SER A 91 -4.19 -7.61 -5.24
CA SER A 91 -4.48 -6.74 -6.39
C SER A 91 -3.79 -7.17 -7.69
N GLY A 92 -2.87 -8.14 -7.66
CA GLY A 92 -2.13 -8.61 -8.83
C GLY A 92 -1.06 -7.63 -9.36
N MET A 93 -0.84 -6.50 -8.68
CA MET A 93 0.18 -5.52 -9.10
C MET A 93 1.59 -5.87 -8.64
N ALA A 94 1.74 -6.76 -7.66
CA ALA A 94 3.01 -7.19 -7.10
C ALA A 94 3.07 -8.71 -6.96
N ALA A 95 4.23 -9.30 -7.23
CA ALA A 95 4.49 -10.71 -6.96
C ALA A 95 4.83 -10.92 -5.47
N ASP A 96 4.38 -12.05 -4.92
CA ASP A 96 4.75 -12.43 -3.56
C ASP A 96 6.20 -12.93 -3.54
N ARG A 97 7.07 -12.26 -2.77
CA ARG A 97 8.44 -12.74 -2.50
C ARG A 97 8.52 -13.54 -1.19
N SER A 98 7.41 -13.69 -0.45
CA SER A 98 7.39 -14.13 0.95
C SER A 98 7.29 -15.64 1.19
N GLU A 99 7.30 -16.48 0.15
CA GLU A 99 7.31 -17.96 0.32
C GLU A 99 8.71 -18.61 0.43
N SER A 100 9.82 -17.85 0.36
CA SER A 100 11.18 -18.44 0.42
C SER A 100 11.90 -18.34 1.78
N LYS A 101 11.20 -18.01 2.88
CA LYS A 101 11.79 -18.01 4.24
C LYS A 101 10.92 -18.76 5.25
N THR A 102 10.70 -20.05 5.02
CA THR A 102 10.53 -21.07 6.09
C THR A 102 10.91 -22.42 5.48
N ARG A 103 12.22 -22.70 5.47
CA ARG A 103 12.80 -24.05 5.49
C ARG A 103 14.20 -23.97 6.06
#